data_AF-A0A5I1CJL3-F1
#
_entry.id   AF-A0A5I1CJL3-F1
#
_cell.length_a   1.000
_cell.length_b   1.000
_cell.length_c   1.000
_cell.angle_alpha   90.00
_cell.angle_beta   90.00
_cell.angle_gamma   90.00
#
_symmetry.space_group_name_H-M   'P 1'
#
loop_
_entity.id
_entity.type
_entity.pdbx_description
1 polymer ?
#
loop_
_entity_poly.entity_id
_entity_poly.type
_entity_poly.pdbx_seq_one_letter_code
_entity_poly.pdbx_strand_id
1 'polypeptide(L)'
;MLSTSTFLALAMQCAASVHPDTTHEVARVESGFNPYAIAEIIPKVKRKPGDKGVVSYFPESKEAALKIVKNIELRNHRYSVGLMQITSTNFAKFGTTAEKMFDPCENLKVSEKILVDCYKRGGDLVRGLSCYYSGNPETGVKPEPEFNNTSYVQRIGFSPPDNKKIFIVPSVKEMIKKENKTTITPEEIIIYPQYAMRGTVSNEKETKDVEIKSE
;
A
#
# COMPACT_ATOMS: atom_id res chain seq x y z
N MET A 1 -7.13 2.73 17.10
CA MET A 1 -6.82 2.80 15.64
C MET A 1 -5.69 3.79 15.45
N LEU A 2 -4.81 3.55 14.47
CA LEU A 2 -3.77 4.52 14.09
C LEU A 2 -4.37 5.64 13.24
N SER A 3 -3.81 6.84 13.35
CA SER A 3 -4.08 7.90 12.38
C SER A 3 -3.41 7.58 11.04
N THR A 4 -3.94 8.17 9.96
CA THR A 4 -3.35 8.04 8.61
C THR A 4 -1.89 8.49 8.56
N SER A 5 -1.55 9.60 9.22
CA SER A 5 -0.18 10.12 9.24
C SER A 5 0.79 9.17 9.94
N THR A 6 0.41 8.65 11.11
CA THR A 6 1.22 7.66 11.85
C THR A 6 1.37 6.38 11.04
N PHE A 7 0.30 5.91 10.38
CA PHE A 7 0.37 4.73 9.54
C PHE A 7 1.33 4.93 8.35
N LEU A 8 1.24 6.06 7.64
CA LEU A 8 2.11 6.33 6.49
C LEU A 8 3.59 6.41 6.90
N ALA A 9 3.89 7.01 8.05
CA ALA A 9 5.25 7.03 8.60
C ALA A 9 5.77 5.60 8.86
N LEU A 10 4.95 4.75 9.49
CA LEU A 10 5.29 3.34 9.71
C LEU A 10 5.45 2.57 8.39
N ALA A 11 4.57 2.79 7.41
CA ALA A 11 4.67 2.13 6.12
C ALA A 11 5.98 2.48 5.39
N MET A 12 6.39 3.75 5.41
CA MET A 12 7.67 4.19 4.85
C MET A 12 8.88 3.60 5.58
N GLN A 13 8.78 3.38 6.89
CA GLN A 13 9.88 2.82 7.69
C GLN A 13 9.98 1.30 7.61
N CYS A 14 8.84 0.60 7.58
CA CYS A 14 8.75 -0.83 7.82
C CYS A 14 8.34 -1.65 6.59
N ALA A 15 7.92 -1.00 5.50
CA ALA A 15 7.50 -1.64 4.25
C ALA A 15 7.94 -0.83 3.01
N ALA A 16 9.20 -0.39 3.00
CA ALA A 16 9.73 0.60 2.05
C ALA A 16 9.69 0.16 0.56
N SER A 17 9.58 -1.14 0.27
CA SER A 17 9.48 -1.67 -1.10
C SER A 17 8.06 -1.59 -1.68
N VAL A 18 7.06 -1.20 -0.88
CA VAL A 18 5.68 -1.01 -1.33
C VAL A 18 5.34 0.47 -1.24
N HIS A 19 4.76 1.02 -2.31
CA HIS A 19 4.35 2.42 -2.32
C HIS A 19 3.36 2.72 -1.18
N PRO A 20 3.56 3.80 -0.38
CA PRO A 20 2.73 4.08 0.79
C PRO A 20 1.23 4.15 0.49
N ASP A 21 0.83 4.70 -0.66
CA ASP A 21 -0.58 4.72 -1.10
C ASP A 21 -1.18 3.31 -1.20
N THR A 22 -0.43 2.33 -1.72
CA THR A 22 -0.91 0.94 -1.82
C THR A 22 -1.06 0.33 -0.43
N THR A 23 -0.05 0.47 0.42
CA THR A 23 -0.07 -0.04 1.79
C THR A 23 -1.19 0.61 2.61
N HIS A 24 -1.48 1.89 2.36
CA HIS A 24 -2.57 2.64 2.98
C HIS A 24 -3.94 2.07 2.62
N GLU A 25 -4.23 1.90 1.33
CA GLU A 25 -5.52 1.35 0.89
C GLU A 25 -5.73 -0.09 1.35
N VAL A 26 -4.68 -0.90 1.37
CA VAL A 26 -4.74 -2.25 1.93
C VAL A 26 -5.08 -2.21 3.42
N ALA A 27 -4.33 -1.47 4.24
CA ALA A 27 -4.61 -1.38 5.68
C ALA A 27 -6.01 -0.81 6.00
N ARG A 28 -6.49 0.14 5.19
CA ARG A 28 -7.86 0.69 5.31
C ARG A 28 -8.91 -0.42 5.15
N VAL A 29 -8.77 -1.26 4.13
CA VAL A 29 -9.71 -2.35 3.85
C VAL A 29 -9.56 -3.50 4.83
N GLU A 30 -8.32 -3.87 5.16
CA GLU A 30 -8.03 -5.04 5.98
C GLU A 30 -8.39 -4.84 7.46
N SER A 31 -8.08 -3.68 8.03
CA SER A 31 -8.21 -3.47 9.48
C SER A 31 -8.82 -2.14 9.89
N GLY A 32 -9.05 -1.21 8.95
CA GLY A 32 -9.41 0.17 9.29
C GLY A 32 -8.34 0.83 10.18
N PHE A 33 -7.07 0.50 9.96
CA PHE A 33 -5.92 0.94 10.77
C PHE A 33 -5.99 0.49 12.24
N ASN A 34 -6.71 -0.59 12.56
CA ASN A 34 -6.68 -1.18 13.89
C ASN A 34 -5.55 -2.24 13.98
N PRO A 35 -4.49 -2.00 14.78
CA PRO A 35 -3.36 -2.92 14.88
C PRO A 35 -3.71 -4.22 15.62
N TYR A 36 -4.87 -4.27 16.27
CA TYR A 36 -5.34 -5.45 17.00
C TYR A 36 -6.54 -6.12 16.34
N ALA A 37 -6.89 -5.73 15.10
CA ALA A 37 -7.95 -6.39 14.35
C ALA A 37 -7.66 -7.88 14.19
N ILE A 38 -8.67 -8.72 14.42
CA ILE A 38 -8.60 -10.17 14.22
C ILE A 38 -9.77 -10.59 13.36
N ALA A 39 -9.50 -11.37 12.32
CA ALA A 39 -10.52 -12.07 11.54
C ALA A 39 -10.39 -13.57 11.75
N GLU A 40 -11.33 -14.17 12.47
CA GLU A 40 -11.43 -15.62 12.62
C GLU A 40 -12.10 -16.23 11.37
N ILE A 41 -11.48 -17.25 10.80
CA ILE A 41 -11.94 -17.95 9.61
C ILE A 41 -12.61 -19.26 10.05
N ILE A 42 -13.93 -19.29 9.97
CA ILE A 42 -14.74 -20.45 10.36
C ILE A 42 -14.58 -21.55 9.29
N PRO A 43 -14.25 -22.80 9.67
CA PRO A 43 -14.16 -23.92 8.73
C PRO A 43 -15.47 -24.13 7.97
N LYS A 44 -15.40 -24.42 6.66
CA LYS A 44 -16.59 -24.61 5.81
C LYS A 44 -17.60 -25.59 6.40
N VAL A 45 -17.12 -26.69 6.99
CA VAL A 45 -17.96 -27.74 7.61
C VAL A 45 -18.76 -27.26 8.83
N LYS A 46 -18.38 -26.13 9.43
CA LYS A 46 -19.06 -25.52 10.59
C LYS A 46 -19.93 -24.31 10.21
N ARG A 47 -19.97 -23.91 8.94
CA ARG A 47 -20.74 -22.75 8.48
C ARG A 47 -22.20 -23.14 8.25
N LYS A 48 -23.12 -22.28 8.66
CA LYS A 48 -24.53 -22.39 8.28
C LYS A 48 -24.75 -21.79 6.88
N PRO A 49 -25.82 -22.18 6.16
CA PRO A 49 -26.19 -21.52 4.92
C PRO A 49 -26.37 -20.01 5.14
N GLY A 50 -25.65 -19.20 4.36
CA GLY A 50 -25.65 -17.73 4.47
C GLY A 50 -24.62 -17.13 5.44
N ASP A 51 -23.84 -17.95 6.17
CA ASP A 51 -22.75 -17.42 7.00
C ASP A 51 -21.60 -16.91 6.13
N LYS A 52 -21.13 -15.69 6.42
CA LYS A 52 -19.94 -15.08 5.78
C LYS A 52 -18.65 -15.88 6.03
N GLY A 53 -18.67 -16.82 6.98
CA GLY A 53 -17.55 -17.69 7.29
C GLY A 53 -16.37 -16.98 7.96
N VAL A 54 -16.56 -15.72 8.37
CA VAL A 54 -15.57 -14.88 9.05
C VAL A 54 -16.24 -14.18 10.24
N VAL A 55 -15.55 -14.15 11.39
CA VAL A 55 -15.95 -13.37 12.57
C VAL A 55 -14.86 -12.36 12.88
N SER A 56 -15.22 -11.09 12.96
CA SER A 56 -14.27 -10.00 13.22
C SER A 56 -14.27 -9.60 14.69
N TYR A 57 -13.08 -9.36 15.23
CA TYR A 57 -12.87 -8.86 16.59
C TYR A 57 -12.00 -7.61 16.57
N PHE A 58 -12.35 -6.62 17.40
CA PHE A 58 -11.65 -5.34 17.51
C PHE A 58 -11.32 -5.03 18.98
N PRO A 59 -10.43 -5.81 19.61
CA PRO A 59 -9.99 -5.58 20.98
C PRO A 59 -9.27 -4.24 21.13
N GLU A 60 -9.35 -3.66 22.33
CA GLU A 60 -8.73 -2.37 22.66
C GLU A 60 -7.23 -2.48 22.99
N SER A 61 -6.77 -3.68 23.37
CA SER A 61 -5.39 -3.91 23.79
C SER A 61 -4.79 -5.19 23.19
N LYS A 62 -3.46 -5.27 23.16
CA LYS A 62 -2.71 -6.44 22.71
C LYS A 62 -3.02 -7.68 23.57
N GLU A 63 -3.17 -7.52 24.88
CA GLU A 63 -3.46 -8.60 25.83
C GLU A 63 -4.86 -9.17 25.59
N ALA A 64 -5.85 -8.31 25.34
CA ALA A 64 -7.19 -8.74 24.97
C ALA A 64 -7.19 -9.48 23.62
N ALA A 65 -6.42 -8.98 22.65
CA ALA A 65 -6.25 -9.64 21.35
C ALA A 65 -5.63 -11.04 21.48
N LEU A 66 -4.60 -11.19 22.32
CA LEU A 66 -3.97 -12.50 22.57
C LEU A 66 -4.91 -13.50 23.25
N LYS A 67 -5.78 -13.05 24.16
CA LYS A 67 -6.81 -13.91 24.76
C LYS A 67 -7.78 -14.43 23.71
N ILE A 68 -8.21 -13.57 22.78
CA ILE A 68 -9.09 -13.95 21.67
C ILE A 68 -8.37 -14.96 20.75
N VAL A 69 -7.13 -14.68 20.35
CA VAL A 69 -6.32 -15.59 19.52
C VAL A 69 -6.20 -16.96 20.18
N LYS A 70 -5.87 -17.02 21.47
CA LYS A 70 -5.78 -18.30 22.20
C LYS A 70 -7.09 -19.09 22.15
N ASN A 71 -8.24 -18.42 22.27
CA ASN A 71 -9.55 -19.07 22.16
C ASN A 71 -9.86 -19.55 20.73
N ILE A 72 -9.36 -18.87 19.71
CA ILE A 72 -9.46 -19.31 18.31
C ILE A 72 -8.59 -20.55 18.08
N GLU A 73 -7.35 -20.55 18.59
CA GLU A 73 -6.40 -21.66 18.48
C GLU A 73 -6.91 -22.92 19.19
N LEU A 74 -7.52 -22.78 20.38
CA LEU A 74 -8.18 -23.89 21.08
C LEU A 74 -9.32 -24.54 20.26
N ARG A 75 -9.96 -23.77 19.37
CA ARG A 75 -10.98 -24.26 18.45
C ARG A 75 -10.40 -24.84 17.15
N ASN A 76 -9.08 -24.78 16.98
CA ASN A 76 -8.36 -25.15 15.77
C ASN A 76 -8.88 -24.42 14.52
N HIS A 77 -9.23 -23.15 14.68
CA HIS A 77 -9.68 -22.30 13.58
C HIS A 77 -8.51 -21.47 13.04
N ARG A 78 -8.55 -21.17 11.74
CA ARG A 78 -7.60 -20.24 11.13
C ARG A 78 -8.02 -18.82 11.49
N TYR A 79 -7.06 -17.90 11.49
CA TYR A 79 -7.33 -16.49 11.72
C TYR A 79 -6.30 -15.60 11.03
N SER A 80 -6.66 -14.34 10.80
CA SER A 80 -5.78 -13.24 10.37
C SER A 80 -5.69 -12.18 11.47
N VAL A 81 -4.56 -11.50 11.59
CA VAL A 81 -4.34 -10.48 12.62
C VAL A 81 -3.61 -9.23 12.12
N GLY A 82 -3.83 -8.13 12.83
CA GLY A 82 -3.06 -6.90 12.73
C GLY A 82 -3.46 -6.00 11.57
N LEU A 83 -2.66 -4.96 11.36
CA LEU A 83 -2.94 -3.89 10.39
C LEU A 83 -3.22 -4.41 8.98
N MET A 84 -2.45 -5.42 8.57
CA MET A 84 -2.45 -5.97 7.22
C MET A 84 -3.11 -7.35 7.15
N GLN A 85 -3.80 -7.78 8.23
CA GLN A 85 -4.54 -9.05 8.34
C GLN A 85 -3.74 -10.28 7.86
N ILE A 86 -2.56 -10.49 8.44
CA ILE A 86 -1.70 -11.63 8.12
C ILE A 86 -2.30 -12.92 8.68
N THR A 87 -2.61 -13.87 7.80
CA THR A 87 -3.19 -15.16 8.20
C THR A 87 -2.17 -16.05 8.92
N SER A 88 -2.60 -16.67 10.01
CA SER A 88 -1.91 -17.72 10.79
C SER A 88 -1.21 -18.79 9.95
N THR A 89 -1.74 -19.15 8.77
CA THR A 89 -1.11 -20.10 7.84
C THR A 89 0.23 -19.63 7.29
N ASN A 90 0.52 -18.33 7.32
CA ASN A 90 1.80 -17.76 6.89
C ASN A 90 2.85 -17.72 8.02
N PHE A 91 2.47 -17.95 9.28
CA PHE A 91 3.33 -17.66 10.43
C PHE A 91 4.61 -18.49 10.43
N ALA A 92 4.51 -19.79 10.15
CA ALA A 92 5.67 -20.69 10.05
C ALA A 92 6.63 -20.25 8.94
N LYS A 93 6.11 -19.83 7.77
CA LYS A 93 6.92 -19.37 6.62
C LYS A 93 7.76 -18.14 6.95
N PHE A 94 7.27 -17.25 7.82
CA PHE A 94 7.94 -15.99 8.17
C PHE A 94 8.55 -15.97 9.57
N GLY A 95 8.55 -17.09 10.30
CA GLY A 95 9.11 -17.16 11.65
C GLY A 95 8.44 -16.20 12.64
N THR A 96 7.12 -16.01 12.51
CA THR A 96 6.35 -15.04 13.30
C THR A 96 5.25 -15.71 14.14
N THR A 97 4.57 -14.92 14.96
CA THR A 97 3.47 -15.33 15.84
C THR A 97 2.40 -14.24 15.85
N ALA A 98 1.18 -14.56 16.32
CA ALA A 98 0.14 -13.55 16.49
C ALA A 98 0.59 -12.37 17.35
N GLU A 99 1.35 -12.65 18.41
CA GLU A 99 1.91 -11.64 19.30
C GLU A 99 2.80 -10.63 18.58
N LYS A 100 3.69 -11.11 17.70
CA LYS A 100 4.53 -10.24 16.87
C LYS A 100 3.71 -9.51 15.82
N MET A 101 2.68 -10.15 15.26
CA MET A 101 1.83 -9.54 14.23
C MET A 101 0.86 -8.47 14.77
N PHE A 102 0.74 -8.31 16.09
CA PHE A 102 0.11 -7.15 16.71
C PHE A 102 1.05 -5.96 16.87
N ASP A 103 2.36 -6.11 16.63
CA ASP A 103 3.26 -4.98 16.45
C ASP A 103 3.07 -4.42 15.01
N PRO A 104 2.73 -3.12 14.86
CA PRO A 104 2.50 -2.50 13.56
C PRO A 104 3.64 -2.67 12.55
N CYS A 105 4.89 -2.51 13.00
CA CYS A 105 6.05 -2.52 12.12
C CYS A 105 6.40 -3.94 11.68
N GLU A 106 6.38 -4.91 12.59
CA GLU A 106 6.57 -6.33 12.25
C GLU A 106 5.47 -6.83 11.31
N ASN A 107 4.21 -6.40 11.52
CA ASN A 107 3.10 -6.74 10.63
C ASN A 107 3.33 -6.19 9.21
N LEU A 108 3.80 -4.94 9.09
CA LEU A 108 4.13 -4.29 7.83
C LEU A 108 5.32 -4.96 7.11
N LYS A 109 6.39 -5.34 7.83
CA LYS A 109 7.53 -6.06 7.25
C LYS A 109 7.13 -7.41 6.65
N VAL A 110 6.22 -8.13 7.31
CA VAL A 110 5.71 -9.40 6.79
C VAL A 110 4.77 -9.17 5.61
N SER A 111 3.89 -8.16 5.68
CA SER A 111 2.98 -7.83 4.57
C SER A 111 3.75 -7.41 3.32
N GLU A 112 4.83 -6.64 3.45
CA GLU A 112 5.72 -6.25 2.35
C GLU A 112 6.24 -7.48 1.60
N LYS A 113 6.77 -8.47 2.32
CA LYS A 113 7.29 -9.71 1.72
C LYS A 113 6.21 -10.46 0.94
N ILE A 114 5.00 -10.55 1.48
CA ILE A 114 3.87 -11.23 0.82
C ILE A 114 3.42 -10.44 -0.42
N LEU A 115 3.25 -9.13 -0.29
CA LEU A 115 2.74 -8.29 -1.37
C LEU A 115 3.73 -8.18 -2.53
N VAL A 116 5.03 -8.05 -2.24
CA VAL A 116 6.09 -8.06 -3.27
C VAL A 116 6.14 -9.40 -4.01
N ASP A 117 6.04 -10.53 -3.29
CA ASP A 117 5.96 -11.85 -3.92
C ASP A 117 4.73 -11.98 -4.83
N CYS A 118 3.56 -11.60 -4.31
CA CYS A 118 2.32 -11.64 -5.07
C CYS A 118 2.33 -10.71 -6.29
N TYR A 119 2.91 -9.52 -6.18
CA TYR A 119 3.09 -8.60 -7.30
C TYR A 119 3.98 -9.20 -8.38
N LYS A 120 5.14 -9.77 -8.01
CA LYS A 120 6.07 -10.42 -8.94
C LYS A 120 5.43 -11.61 -9.67
N ARG A 121 4.66 -12.44 -8.97
CA ARG A 121 3.93 -13.57 -9.57
C ARG A 121 2.71 -13.13 -10.39
N GLY A 122 2.06 -12.05 -9.96
CA GLY A 122 0.86 -11.51 -10.57
C GLY A 122 1.13 -10.78 -11.89
N GLY A 123 2.27 -10.10 -12.00
CA GLY A 123 2.68 -9.30 -13.17
C GLY A 123 2.13 -7.86 -13.16
N ASP A 124 1.03 -7.60 -12.45
CA ASP A 124 0.46 -6.28 -12.24
C ASP A 124 -0.10 -6.12 -10.81
N LEU A 125 -0.43 -4.87 -10.45
CA LEU A 125 -0.92 -4.54 -9.11
C LEU A 125 -2.27 -5.18 -8.78
N VAL A 126 -3.18 -5.27 -9.75
CA VAL A 126 -4.54 -5.81 -9.54
C VAL A 126 -4.46 -7.31 -9.23
N ARG A 127 -3.68 -8.05 -10.03
CA ARG A 127 -3.40 -9.49 -9.82
C ARG A 127 -2.60 -9.71 -8.54
N GLY A 128 -1.65 -8.82 -8.24
CA GLY A 128 -0.88 -8.84 -6.99
C GLY A 128 -1.77 -8.68 -5.76
N LEU A 129 -2.71 -7.74 -5.77
CA LEU A 129 -3.68 -7.53 -4.68
C LEU A 129 -4.66 -8.69 -4.55
N SER A 130 -5.14 -9.26 -5.66
CA SER A 130 -5.94 -10.49 -5.61
C SER A 130 -5.16 -11.63 -4.96
N CYS A 131 -3.89 -11.79 -5.33
CA CYS A 131 -3.01 -12.78 -4.73
C CYS A 131 -2.78 -12.54 -3.24
N TYR A 132 -2.58 -11.29 -2.82
CA TYR A 132 -2.42 -10.94 -1.41
C TYR A 132 -3.66 -11.37 -0.59
N TYR A 133 -4.84 -11.06 -1.11
CA TYR A 133 -6.13 -11.36 -0.48
C TYR A 133 -6.43 -12.87 -0.38
N SER A 134 -6.14 -13.63 -1.43
CA SER A 134 -6.72 -14.97 -1.63
C SER A 134 -5.70 -16.07 -1.97
N GLY A 135 -4.43 -15.72 -2.13
CA GLY A 135 -3.36 -16.60 -2.58
C GLY A 135 -3.28 -16.81 -4.09
N ASN A 136 -4.23 -16.29 -4.88
CA ASN A 136 -4.26 -16.44 -6.35
C ASN A 136 -4.67 -15.14 -7.08
N PRO A 137 -4.30 -14.95 -8.35
CA PRO A 137 -4.50 -13.69 -9.06
C PRO A 137 -5.94 -13.43 -9.53
N GLU A 138 -6.90 -14.33 -9.27
CA GLU A 138 -8.26 -14.24 -9.82
C GLU A 138 -9.37 -14.03 -8.80
N THR A 139 -9.27 -14.57 -7.58
CA THR A 139 -10.40 -14.51 -6.64
C THR A 139 -10.73 -13.07 -6.23
N GLY A 140 -9.73 -12.24 -5.95
CA GLY A 140 -9.92 -10.87 -5.49
C GLY A 140 -10.42 -9.89 -6.57
N VAL A 141 -10.43 -10.30 -7.85
CA VAL A 141 -11.05 -9.51 -8.92
C VAL A 141 -12.54 -9.83 -9.11
N LYS A 142 -13.01 -10.99 -8.64
CA LYS A 142 -14.39 -11.43 -8.79
C LYS A 142 -15.27 -10.84 -7.67
N PRO A 143 -16.52 -10.44 -7.96
CA PRO A 143 -17.48 -10.02 -6.95
C PRO A 143 -17.78 -11.10 -5.92
N GLU A 144 -17.99 -10.69 -4.68
CA GLU A 144 -18.28 -11.59 -3.56
C GLU A 144 -19.65 -11.24 -2.94
N PRO A 145 -20.62 -12.19 -2.92
CA PRO A 145 -21.95 -11.97 -2.35
C PRO A 145 -21.92 -11.52 -0.88
N GLU A 146 -20.96 -12.01 -0.11
CA GLU A 146 -20.77 -11.71 1.32
C GLU A 146 -20.39 -10.24 1.57
N PHE A 147 -19.93 -9.56 0.53
CA PHE A 147 -19.43 -8.18 0.52
C PHE A 147 -20.20 -7.30 -0.47
N ASN A 148 -21.53 -7.38 -0.46
CA ASN A 148 -22.42 -6.55 -1.28
C ASN A 148 -22.12 -6.65 -2.79
N ASN A 149 -21.71 -7.83 -3.27
CA ASN A 149 -21.31 -8.05 -4.66
C ASN A 149 -20.16 -7.13 -5.12
N THR A 150 -19.27 -6.75 -4.21
CA THR A 150 -18.02 -6.06 -4.56
C THR A 150 -16.87 -7.06 -4.61
N SER A 151 -15.90 -6.84 -5.48
CA SER A 151 -14.63 -7.56 -5.44
C SER A 151 -13.64 -6.92 -4.48
N TYR A 152 -12.63 -7.66 -4.04
CA TYR A 152 -11.59 -7.12 -3.17
C TYR A 152 -10.89 -5.90 -3.78
N VAL A 153 -10.52 -5.96 -5.06
CA VAL A 153 -9.86 -4.83 -5.75
C VAL A 153 -10.77 -3.60 -5.83
N GLN A 154 -12.09 -3.78 -5.96
CA GLN A 154 -13.05 -2.68 -5.88
C GLN A 154 -13.06 -2.03 -4.49
N ARG A 155 -12.99 -2.83 -3.41
CA ARG A 155 -12.92 -2.31 -2.03
C ARG A 155 -11.62 -1.55 -1.76
N ILE A 156 -10.51 -1.96 -2.39
CA ILE A 156 -9.24 -1.23 -2.38
C ILE A 156 -9.35 0.14 -3.08
N GLY A 157 -10.27 0.29 -4.04
CA GLY A 157 -10.52 1.56 -4.74
C GLY A 157 -10.42 1.48 -6.26
N PHE A 158 -10.23 0.29 -6.84
CA PHE A 158 -10.28 0.12 -8.29
C PHE A 158 -11.73 0.11 -8.77
N SER A 159 -12.19 1.23 -9.34
CA SER A 159 -13.53 1.30 -9.92
C SER A 159 -13.61 0.53 -11.23
N PRO A 160 -14.65 -0.30 -11.46
CA PRO A 160 -14.94 -0.82 -12.79
C PRO A 160 -15.28 0.35 -13.73
N PRO A 161 -14.91 0.27 -15.02
CA PRO A 161 -15.04 1.37 -15.97
C PRO A 161 -16.47 1.94 -16.06
N ASP A 162 -17.49 1.09 -15.90
CA ASP A 162 -18.89 1.45 -16.08
C ASP A 162 -19.54 2.15 -14.87
N ASN A 163 -18.83 2.23 -13.73
CA ASN A 163 -19.31 2.86 -12.50
C ASN A 163 -18.43 4.05 -12.09
N LYS A 164 -17.87 4.75 -13.08
CA LYS A 164 -17.09 5.96 -12.86
C LYS A 164 -18.02 7.05 -12.30
N LYS A 165 -17.97 7.27 -10.98
CA LYS A 165 -18.65 8.41 -10.34
C LYS A 165 -18.25 9.70 -11.08
N ILE A 166 -19.21 10.31 -11.77
CA ILE A 166 -19.02 11.59 -12.42
C ILE A 166 -19.15 12.64 -11.32
N PHE A 167 -18.01 13.13 -10.83
CA PHE A 167 -18.01 14.26 -9.91
C PHE A 167 -18.36 15.53 -10.70
N ILE A 168 -19.30 16.33 -10.18
CA ILE A 168 -19.64 17.64 -10.77
C ILE A 168 -18.40 18.54 -10.79
N VAL A 169 -17.58 18.48 -9.73
CA VAL A 169 -16.28 19.13 -9.66
C VAL A 169 -15.19 18.07 -9.92
N PRO A 170 -14.42 18.17 -11.02
CA PRO A 170 -13.42 17.18 -11.37
C PRO A 170 -12.21 17.22 -10.42
N SER A 171 -11.48 16.11 -10.36
CA SER A 171 -10.23 16.03 -9.60
C SER A 171 -9.13 16.86 -10.26
N VAL A 172 -8.50 17.75 -9.50
CA VAL A 172 -7.33 18.51 -9.95
C VAL A 172 -6.21 17.57 -10.44
N LYS A 173 -5.98 16.44 -9.75
CA LYS A 173 -4.99 15.43 -10.17
C LYS A 173 -5.34 14.81 -11.53
N GLU A 174 -6.62 14.55 -11.79
CA GLU A 174 -7.07 14.03 -13.09
C GLU A 174 -6.89 15.07 -14.19
N MET A 175 -7.16 16.35 -13.90
CA MET A 175 -6.96 17.45 -14.85
C MET A 175 -5.48 17.63 -15.21
N ILE A 176 -4.59 17.68 -14.21
CA ILE A 176 -3.13 17.76 -14.43
C ILE A 176 -2.63 16.56 -15.26
N LYS A 177 -3.11 15.34 -14.97
CA LYS A 177 -2.73 14.15 -15.73
C LYS A 177 -3.23 14.18 -17.18
N LYS A 178 -4.39 14.80 -17.43
CA LYS A 178 -4.95 15.00 -18.77
C LYS A 178 -4.15 16.05 -19.54
N GLU A 179 -3.75 17.13 -18.89
CA GLU A 179 -2.85 18.15 -19.48
C GLU A 179 -1.50 17.54 -19.87
N ASN A 180 -0.85 16.81 -18.96
CA ASN A 180 0.46 16.18 -19.22
C ASN A 180 0.41 15.04 -20.27
N LYS A 181 -0.76 14.49 -20.58
CA LYS A 181 -0.94 13.53 -21.69
C LYS A 181 -1.03 14.22 -23.05
N THR A 182 -1.31 15.51 -23.07
CA THR A 182 -1.26 16.32 -24.28
C THR A 182 0.21 16.66 -24.51
N THR A 183 0.83 16.08 -25.53
CA THR A 183 2.20 16.39 -25.93
C THR A 183 2.36 17.88 -26.16
N ILE A 184 2.93 18.58 -25.18
CA ILE A 184 3.52 19.89 -25.40
C ILE A 184 4.85 19.61 -26.08
N THR A 185 4.92 19.74 -27.41
CA THR A 185 6.18 20.04 -28.07
C THR A 185 6.63 21.38 -27.49
N PRO A 186 7.72 21.46 -26.72
CA PRO A 186 8.22 22.74 -26.27
C PRO A 186 8.74 23.45 -27.52
N GLU A 187 7.99 24.43 -28.02
CA GLU A 187 8.63 25.49 -28.81
C GLU A 187 9.53 26.24 -27.84
N GLU A 188 10.84 26.09 -28.01
CA GLU A 188 11.82 26.93 -27.33
C GLU A 188 11.62 28.38 -27.80
N ILE A 189 10.78 29.13 -27.10
CA ILE A 189 10.68 30.57 -27.28
C ILE A 189 11.86 31.19 -26.53
N ILE A 190 12.92 31.50 -27.27
CA ILE A 190 14.04 32.30 -26.75
C ILE A 190 13.53 33.74 -26.56
N ILE A 191 13.26 34.12 -25.31
CA ILE A 191 12.88 35.49 -24.95
C ILE A 191 14.17 36.26 -24.61
N TYR A 192 14.57 37.17 -25.49
CA TYR A 192 15.67 38.10 -25.22
C TYR A 192 15.19 39.25 -24.31
N PRO A 193 16.00 39.67 -23.31
CA PRO A 193 15.69 40.84 -22.52
C PRO A 193 15.67 42.09 -23.41
N GLN A 194 14.70 42.99 -23.19
CA GLN A 194 14.53 44.21 -24.00
C GLN A 194 15.71 45.21 -23.90
N TYR A 195 16.62 45.01 -22.96
CA TYR A 195 17.84 45.78 -22.84
C TYR A 195 18.97 44.90 -22.27
N ALA A 196 20.14 44.97 -22.90
CA ALA A 196 21.36 44.38 -22.36
C ALA A 196 21.97 45.36 -21.36
N MET A 197 22.10 44.96 -20.09
CA MET A 197 22.92 45.68 -19.12
C MET A 197 24.37 45.61 -19.61
N ARG A 198 24.91 46.76 -20.05
CA ARG A 198 26.28 46.88 -20.54
C ARG A 198 27.24 46.84 -19.35
N GLY A 199 27.58 45.66 -18.88
CA GLY A 199 28.69 45.44 -17.96
C GLY A 199 30.02 45.56 -18.71
N THR A 200 30.94 46.40 -18.24
CA THR A 200 32.32 46.40 -18.74
C THR A 200 33.04 45.18 -18.21
N VAL A 201 33.40 44.26 -19.09
CA VAL A 201 34.36 43.19 -18.78
C VAL A 201 35.71 43.86 -18.53
N SER A 202 36.16 43.87 -17.27
CA SER A 202 37.53 44.23 -16.93
C SER A 202 38.47 43.22 -17.55
N ASN A 203 39.33 43.69 -18.45
CA ASN A 203 40.22 42.90 -19.26
C ASN A 203 41.50 42.60 -18.46
N GLU A 204 41.43 41.75 -17.43
CA GLU A 204 42.64 41.18 -16.83
C GLU A 204 43.04 39.93 -17.63
N LYS A 205 44.10 40.13 -18.43
CA LYS A 205 44.75 39.11 -19.24
C LYS A 205 45.27 37.98 -18.36
N GLU A 206 44.76 36.79 -18.61
CA GLU A 206 45.45 35.54 -18.29
C GLU A 206 46.79 35.52 -19.05
N THR A 207 47.90 35.68 -18.34
CA THR A 207 49.23 35.35 -18.84
C THR A 207 49.65 34.04 -18.17
N LYS A 208 49.82 33.02 -19.01
CA LYS A 208 50.38 31.71 -18.64
C LYS A 208 51.84 31.89 -18.27
N ASP A 209 52.31 31.17 -17.25
CA ASP A 209 53.63 30.54 -17.25
C ASP A 209 53.62 29.29 -16.36
N VAL A 210 54.25 28.23 -16.87
CA VAL A 210 54.44 26.91 -16.25
C VAL A 210 55.95 26.76 -15.97
N GLU A 211 56.34 26.47 -14.73
CA GLU A 211 57.57 25.71 -14.35
C GLU A 211 57.55 25.52 -12.80
N ILE A 212 57.37 24.32 -12.23
CA ILE A 212 58.27 23.18 -11.93
C ILE A 212 59.39 23.46 -10.89
N LYS A 213 59.23 22.84 -9.69
CA LYS A 213 60.24 22.42 -8.65
C LYS A 213 61.12 23.54 -8.04
N SER A 214 61.76 23.45 -6.87
CA SER A 214 62.06 22.49 -5.79
C SER A 214 62.60 23.37 -4.64
N GLU A 215 62.24 23.15 -3.37
CA GLU A 215 62.97 22.39 -2.34
C GLU A 215 62.14 22.40 -1.04
#